data_AF-A0A2Z4IJI7-F1
#
_entry.id   AF-A0A2Z4IJI7-F1
#
_cell.length_a   1.000
_cell.length_b   1.000
_cell.length_c   1.000
_cell.angle_alpha   90.00
_cell.angle_beta   90.00
_cell.angle_gamma   90.00
#
_symmetry.space_group_name_H-M   'P 1'
#
loop_
_entity.id
_entity.type
_entity.pdbx_description
1 polymer ?
#
loop_
_entity_poly.entity_id
_entity_poly.type
_entity_poly.pdbx_seq_one_letter_code
_entity_poly.pdbx_strand_id
1 'polypeptide(L)'
;MKNTLLIWFFLLLLLASCTPRHQEKETFSTELGAEKMQALSMLINSYGRFLEVHYADFSSQREKTRHFIEDVFRQRPIAVIKQMPGIPETLQAMESSGLRKDIYIYEHEEDNYTKYPVKQLMPSNFPDYSLSSQQVRSKVPSHNPPLFSSPSPVAISKKTALTFNKDGLFMYALATAKQEDGAYMDYMKLRYKTSNIHPYFSAERFLDNQQDNAPLWFEELSIIIDIYYKLLLTDERTLDGGLMS
;
A
#
# COMPACT_ATOMS: atom_id res chain seq x y z
N MET A 1 41.26 35.33 -17.04
CA MET A 1 40.92 33.88 -16.99
C MET A 1 40.36 33.40 -15.64
N LYS A 2 39.81 34.26 -14.76
CA LYS A 2 39.19 33.83 -13.49
C LYS A 2 37.69 33.49 -13.61
N ASN A 3 37.00 34.01 -14.62
CA ASN A 3 35.54 33.84 -14.76
C ASN A 3 35.13 32.48 -15.36
N THR A 4 36.02 31.82 -16.11
CA THR A 4 35.75 30.48 -16.68
C THR A 4 35.72 29.39 -15.61
N LEU A 5 36.53 29.51 -14.55
CA LEU A 5 36.55 28.53 -13.46
C LEU A 5 35.25 28.53 -12.65
N LEU A 6 34.67 29.71 -12.41
CA LEU A 6 33.38 29.86 -11.73
C LEU A 6 32.21 29.29 -12.55
N ILE A 7 32.22 29.48 -13.87
CA ILE A 7 31.20 28.91 -14.77
C ILE A 7 31.26 27.38 -14.76
N TRP A 8 32.47 26.81 -14.81
CA TRP A 8 32.66 25.35 -14.72
C TRP A 8 32.25 24.80 -13.36
N PHE A 9 32.55 25.50 -12.27
CA PHE A 9 32.12 25.10 -10.92
C PHE A 9 30.59 25.15 -10.76
N PHE A 10 29.94 26.17 -11.33
CA PHE A 10 28.49 26.30 -11.33
C PHE A 10 27.81 25.22 -12.21
N LEU A 11 28.41 24.87 -13.36
CA LEU A 11 27.93 23.76 -14.19
C LEU A 11 28.11 22.40 -13.49
N LEU A 12 29.22 22.19 -12.78
CA LEU A 12 29.46 20.98 -11.97
C LEU A 12 28.47 20.87 -10.81
N LEU A 13 28.14 21.98 -10.15
CA LEU A 13 27.12 22.03 -9.10
C LEU A 13 25.71 21.72 -9.63
N LEU A 14 25.37 22.18 -10.84
CA LEU A 14 24.09 21.88 -11.49
C LEU A 14 23.98 20.41 -11.95
N LEU A 15 25.10 19.77 -12.29
CA LEU A 15 25.13 18.34 -12.62
C LEU A 15 25.11 17.44 -11.38
N ALA A 16 25.62 17.94 -10.25
CA ALA A 16 25.59 17.22 -8.96
C ALA A 16 24.25 17.36 -8.22
N SER A 17 23.32 18.18 -8.70
CA SER A 17 22.01 18.39 -8.06
C SER A 17 20.93 17.39 -8.48
N CYS A 18 21.30 16.17 -8.88
CA CYS A 18 20.34 15.06 -8.83
C CYS A 18 19.97 14.83 -7.37
N THR A 19 18.84 15.39 -6.96
CA THR A 19 18.34 15.24 -5.59
C THR A 19 18.11 13.75 -5.30
N PRO A 20 18.53 13.23 -4.13
CA PRO A 20 18.33 11.82 -3.75
C PRO A 20 16.90 11.32 -4.03
N ARG A 21 15.90 12.18 -3.82
CA ARG A 21 14.48 11.90 -4.07
C ARG A 21 14.12 11.54 -5.52
N HIS A 22 14.81 12.11 -6.51
CA HIS A 22 14.58 11.76 -7.91
C HIS A 22 15.06 10.34 -8.19
N GLN A 23 16.21 9.97 -7.61
CA GLN A 23 16.76 8.63 -7.70
C GLN A 23 15.84 7.60 -7.03
N GLU A 24 15.30 7.89 -5.83
CA GLU A 24 14.33 6.99 -5.17
C GLU A 24 13.12 6.69 -6.05
N LYS A 25 12.53 7.73 -6.68
CA LYS A 25 11.39 7.57 -7.59
C LYS A 25 11.76 6.72 -8.80
N GLU A 26 12.91 6.98 -9.39
CA GLU A 26 13.38 6.26 -10.58
C GLU A 26 13.67 4.79 -10.26
N THR A 27 14.35 4.51 -9.15
CA THR A 27 14.58 3.16 -8.64
C THR A 27 13.26 2.44 -8.41
N PHE A 28 12.32 3.03 -7.66
CA PHE A 28 11.02 2.43 -7.42
C PHE A 28 10.27 2.12 -8.72
N SER A 29 10.26 3.08 -9.66
CA SER A 29 9.54 2.93 -10.92
C SER A 29 10.16 1.85 -11.82
N THR A 30 11.49 1.75 -11.81
CA THR A 30 12.24 0.75 -12.58
C THR A 30 11.99 -0.65 -12.03
N GLU A 31 12.07 -0.83 -10.70
CA GLU A 31 11.84 -2.11 -10.06
C GLU A 31 10.39 -2.58 -10.20
N LEU A 32 9.41 -1.69 -10.04
CA LEU A 32 8.00 -2.05 -10.17
C LEU A 32 7.60 -2.38 -11.62
N GLY A 33 8.24 -1.71 -12.58
CA GLY A 33 7.99 -1.85 -14.01
C GLY A 33 6.84 -0.97 -14.52
N ALA A 34 6.89 -0.63 -15.81
CA ALA A 34 6.03 0.38 -16.42
C ALA A 34 4.52 0.07 -16.30
N GLU A 35 4.11 -1.18 -16.54
CA GLU A 35 2.69 -1.57 -16.48
C GLU A 35 2.10 -1.40 -15.08
N LYS A 36 2.84 -1.82 -14.05
CA LYS A 36 2.41 -1.69 -12.66
C LYS A 36 2.48 -0.24 -12.19
N MET A 37 3.49 0.51 -12.63
CA MET A 37 3.55 1.96 -12.38
C MET A 37 2.36 2.70 -12.97
N GLN A 38 1.88 2.29 -14.15
CA GLN A 38 0.67 2.85 -14.73
C GLN A 38 -0.56 2.56 -13.87
N ALA A 39 -0.75 1.30 -13.43
CA ALA A 39 -1.85 0.94 -12.53
C ALA A 39 -1.79 1.71 -11.20
N LEU A 40 -0.60 1.82 -10.60
CA LEU A 40 -0.38 2.61 -9.39
C LEU A 40 -0.71 4.10 -9.60
N SER A 41 -0.32 4.67 -10.75
CA SER A 41 -0.65 6.04 -11.11
C SER A 41 -2.17 6.26 -11.20
N MET A 42 -2.92 5.31 -11.75
CA MET A 42 -4.39 5.37 -11.76
C MET A 42 -4.96 5.40 -10.33
N LEU A 43 -4.42 4.62 -9.41
CA LEU A 43 -4.80 4.62 -7.99
C LEU A 43 -4.48 5.94 -7.29
N ILE A 44 -3.28 6.49 -7.50
CA ILE A 44 -2.88 7.79 -6.96
C ILE A 44 -3.81 8.90 -7.48
N ASN A 45 -4.11 8.88 -8.77
CA ASN A 45 -5.02 9.86 -9.39
C ASN A 45 -6.46 9.69 -8.90
N SER A 46 -6.93 8.47 -8.61
CA SER A 46 -8.26 8.26 -8.03
C SER A 46 -8.33 8.79 -6.60
N TYR A 47 -7.27 8.62 -5.81
CA TYR A 47 -7.15 9.21 -4.48
C TYR A 47 -7.19 10.74 -4.53
N GLY A 48 -6.40 11.37 -5.41
CA GLY A 48 -6.42 12.82 -5.59
C GLY A 48 -7.81 13.34 -5.97
N ARG A 49 -8.48 12.70 -6.93
CA ARG A 49 -9.87 13.05 -7.30
C ARG A 49 -10.86 12.89 -6.15
N PHE A 50 -10.72 11.83 -5.35
CA PHE A 50 -11.56 11.63 -4.16
C PHE A 50 -11.37 12.78 -3.16
N LEU A 51 -10.13 13.18 -2.89
CA LEU A 51 -9.84 14.31 -2.01
C LEU A 51 -10.41 15.62 -2.56
N GLU A 52 -10.26 15.89 -3.84
CA GLU A 52 -10.81 17.10 -4.47
C GLU A 52 -12.33 17.19 -4.38
N VAL A 53 -13.04 16.06 -4.46
CA VAL A 53 -14.51 16.03 -4.40
C VAL A 53 -15.02 16.13 -2.96
N HIS A 54 -14.42 15.40 -2.03
CA HIS A 54 -14.96 15.25 -0.67
C HIS A 54 -14.34 16.18 0.37
N TYR A 55 -13.21 16.81 0.05
CA TYR A 55 -12.45 17.70 0.92
C TYR A 55 -12.16 19.04 0.23
N ALA A 56 -13.07 19.49 -0.64
CA ALA A 56 -12.91 20.70 -1.46
C ALA A 56 -12.73 22.00 -0.64
N ASP A 57 -13.26 22.03 0.59
CA ASP A 57 -13.19 23.19 1.49
C ASP A 57 -11.76 23.46 2.00
N PHE A 58 -10.84 22.50 1.83
CA PHE A 58 -9.48 22.62 2.27
C PHE A 58 -8.56 23.05 1.13
N SER A 59 -7.68 24.00 1.43
CA SER A 59 -6.90 24.71 0.41
C SER A 59 -5.72 23.90 -0.12
N SER A 60 -5.15 23.03 0.73
CA SER A 60 -3.97 22.25 0.40
C SER A 60 -4.23 20.75 0.38
N GLN A 61 -3.52 20.03 -0.49
CA GLN A 61 -3.54 18.56 -0.54
C GLN A 61 -3.24 17.93 0.83
N ARG A 62 -2.38 18.59 1.63
CA ARG A 62 -2.05 18.16 2.99
C ARG A 62 -3.25 18.24 3.92
N GLU A 63 -3.96 19.37 3.93
CA GLU A 63 -5.17 19.53 4.75
C GLU A 63 -6.25 18.53 4.34
N LYS A 64 -6.45 18.32 3.03
CA LYS A 64 -7.38 17.31 2.49
C LYS A 64 -7.03 15.91 2.99
N THR A 65 -5.77 15.52 2.85
CA THR A 65 -5.27 14.22 3.32
C THR A 65 -5.43 14.08 4.84
N ARG A 66 -5.13 15.13 5.61
CA ARG A 66 -5.27 15.11 7.06
C ARG A 66 -6.73 14.87 7.47
N HIS A 67 -7.67 15.61 6.90
CA HIS A 67 -9.09 15.44 7.21
C HIS A 67 -9.64 14.08 6.78
N PHE A 68 -9.17 13.55 5.65
CA PHE A 68 -9.46 12.18 5.26
C PHE A 68 -8.98 11.17 6.32
N ILE A 69 -7.75 11.29 6.79
CA ILE A 69 -7.20 10.41 7.83
C ILE A 69 -7.97 10.57 9.15
N GLU A 70 -8.35 11.79 9.53
CA GLU A 70 -9.18 12.05 10.71
C GLU A 70 -10.55 11.38 10.60
N ASP A 71 -11.18 11.39 9.43
CA ASP A 71 -12.46 10.71 9.21
C ASP A 71 -12.31 9.18 9.30
N VAL A 72 -11.25 8.62 8.74
CA VAL A 72 -10.90 7.19 8.87
C VAL A 72 -10.70 6.81 10.34
N PHE A 73 -9.90 7.60 11.07
CA PHE A 73 -9.61 7.38 12.49
C PHE A 73 -10.89 7.46 13.33
N ARG A 74 -11.77 8.43 13.04
CA ARG A 74 -13.08 8.55 13.70
C ARG A 74 -14.11 7.54 13.23
N GLN A 75 -13.74 6.62 12.33
CA GLN A 75 -14.62 5.62 11.73
C GLN A 75 -15.89 6.25 11.14
N ARG A 76 -15.78 7.47 10.62
CA ARG A 76 -16.88 8.13 9.96
C ARG A 76 -17.18 7.38 8.67
N PRO A 77 -18.47 7.24 8.28
CA PRO A 77 -18.80 6.64 7.01
C PRO A 77 -18.11 7.39 5.87
N ILE A 78 -17.14 6.73 5.23
CA ILE A 78 -16.50 7.23 4.01
C ILE A 78 -17.39 6.79 2.85
N ALA A 79 -18.64 7.26 2.93
CA ALA A 79 -19.70 6.87 2.03
C ALA A 79 -19.25 7.16 0.60
N VAL A 80 -19.47 6.21 -0.30
CA VAL A 80 -19.36 6.42 -1.76
C VAL A 80 -17.92 6.35 -2.32
N ILE A 81 -16.87 6.05 -1.52
CA ILE A 81 -15.49 5.91 -2.06
C ILE A 81 -15.43 4.95 -3.26
N LYS A 82 -16.21 3.87 -3.25
CA LYS A 82 -16.30 2.89 -4.35
C LYS A 82 -17.17 3.32 -5.54
N GLN A 83 -18.02 4.33 -5.35
CA GLN A 83 -18.92 4.84 -6.40
C GLN A 83 -18.31 6.06 -7.11
N MET A 84 -17.11 6.50 -6.71
CA MET A 84 -16.36 7.54 -7.41
C MET A 84 -16.11 7.14 -8.88
N PRO A 85 -16.25 8.07 -9.84
CA PRO A 85 -15.98 7.79 -11.25
C PRO A 85 -14.54 7.32 -11.49
N GLY A 86 -14.37 6.21 -12.22
CA GLY A 86 -13.05 5.66 -12.55
C GLY A 86 -12.51 4.60 -11.57
N ILE A 87 -13.23 4.30 -10.48
CA ILE A 87 -12.81 3.27 -9.52
C ILE A 87 -12.81 1.86 -10.14
N PRO A 88 -13.87 1.42 -10.86
CA PRO A 88 -13.85 0.09 -11.49
C PRO A 88 -12.65 -0.10 -12.42
N GLU A 89 -12.33 0.91 -13.24
CA GLU A 89 -11.21 0.90 -14.18
C GLU A 89 -9.87 0.88 -13.43
N THR A 90 -9.78 1.63 -12.33
CA THR A 90 -8.58 1.64 -11.48
C THR A 90 -8.35 0.26 -10.85
N LEU A 91 -9.39 -0.34 -10.26
CA LEU A 91 -9.30 -1.67 -9.67
C LEU A 91 -8.99 -2.74 -10.72
N GLN A 92 -9.57 -2.63 -11.91
CA GLN A 92 -9.26 -3.52 -13.03
C GLN A 92 -7.79 -3.39 -13.46
N ALA A 93 -7.24 -2.18 -13.55
CA ALA A 93 -5.83 -1.96 -13.88
C ALA A 93 -4.88 -2.53 -12.81
N MET A 94 -5.24 -2.39 -11.53
CA MET A 94 -4.50 -3.00 -10.42
C MET A 94 -4.52 -4.54 -10.51
N GLU A 95 -5.65 -5.13 -10.90
CA GLU A 95 -5.77 -6.57 -11.09
C GLU A 95 -5.00 -7.07 -12.31
N SER A 96 -5.19 -6.45 -13.48
CA SER A 96 -4.63 -6.92 -14.75
C SER A 96 -3.11 -6.79 -14.80
N SER A 97 -2.54 -5.74 -14.19
CA SER A 97 -1.09 -5.55 -14.10
C SER A 97 -0.40 -6.51 -13.10
N GLY A 98 -1.18 -7.25 -12.31
CA GLY A 98 -0.69 -8.04 -11.18
C GLY A 98 -0.32 -7.24 -9.94
N LEU A 99 -0.34 -5.90 -10.00
CA LEU A 99 0.05 -5.04 -8.87
C LEU A 99 -0.80 -5.28 -7.62
N ARG A 100 -2.09 -5.61 -7.79
CA ARG A 100 -2.94 -5.98 -6.67
C ARG A 100 -2.33 -7.15 -5.90
N LYS A 101 -1.85 -8.18 -6.60
CA LYS A 101 -1.22 -9.39 -6.03
C LYS A 101 0.14 -9.09 -5.38
N ASP A 102 0.86 -8.11 -5.90
CA ASP A 102 2.12 -7.62 -5.34
C ASP A 102 1.94 -6.81 -4.04
N ILE A 103 0.75 -6.26 -3.81
CA ILE A 103 0.42 -5.45 -2.62
C ILE A 103 -0.44 -6.26 -1.64
N TYR A 104 -1.56 -6.82 -2.10
CA TYR A 104 -2.49 -7.65 -1.35
C TYR A 104 -2.75 -8.98 -2.08
N ILE A 105 -2.43 -10.08 -1.42
CA ILE A 105 -2.57 -11.42 -1.98
C ILE A 105 -3.71 -12.17 -1.30
N TYR A 106 -4.48 -12.93 -2.07
CA TYR A 106 -5.45 -13.85 -1.50
C TYR A 106 -4.72 -15.06 -0.93
N GLU A 107 -5.19 -15.61 0.20
CA GLU A 107 -4.56 -16.77 0.86
C GLU A 107 -4.31 -17.96 -0.09
N HIS A 108 -5.21 -18.21 -1.04
CA HIS A 108 -5.08 -19.31 -1.99
C HIS A 108 -4.06 -19.06 -3.12
N GLU A 109 -3.60 -17.81 -3.28
CA GLU A 109 -2.59 -17.42 -4.26
C GLU A 109 -1.17 -17.47 -3.67
N GLU A 110 -1.03 -17.49 -2.34
CA GLU A 110 0.25 -17.31 -1.64
C GLU A 110 1.29 -18.40 -1.98
N ASP A 111 0.85 -19.66 -2.06
CA ASP A 111 1.74 -20.80 -2.31
C ASP A 111 2.36 -20.78 -3.73
N ASN A 112 1.70 -20.12 -4.69
CA ASN A 112 2.11 -20.08 -6.10
C ASN A 112 2.70 -18.73 -6.54
N TYR A 113 2.86 -17.79 -5.60
CA TYR A 113 3.31 -16.45 -5.91
C TYR A 113 4.83 -16.29 -5.72
N THR A 114 5.47 -15.55 -6.62
CA THR A 114 6.91 -15.28 -6.59
C THR A 114 7.28 -14.46 -5.36
N LYS A 115 8.12 -15.02 -4.47
CA LYS A 115 8.57 -14.32 -3.25
C LYS A 115 9.84 -13.52 -3.53
N TYR A 116 9.77 -12.21 -3.36
CA TYR A 116 10.91 -11.30 -3.48
C TYR A 116 11.72 -11.28 -2.17
N PRO A 117 13.05 -11.08 -2.22
CA PRO A 117 13.92 -11.15 -1.04
C PRO A 117 13.86 -9.89 -0.16
N VAL A 118 12.65 -9.39 0.14
CA VAL A 118 12.40 -8.15 0.90
C VAL A 118 13.12 -8.18 2.26
N LYS A 119 13.16 -9.33 2.93
CA LYS A 119 13.86 -9.52 4.22
C LYS A 119 15.35 -9.16 4.17
N GLN A 120 16.02 -9.43 3.04
CA GLN A 120 17.45 -9.16 2.89
C GLN A 120 17.76 -7.66 2.79
N LEU A 121 16.75 -6.85 2.48
CA LEU A 121 16.83 -5.39 2.41
C LEU A 121 16.50 -4.72 3.75
N MET A 122 16.03 -5.48 4.75
CA MET A 122 15.76 -4.97 6.08
C MET A 122 17.07 -4.80 6.88
N PRO A 123 17.12 -3.89 7.88
CA PRO A 123 18.32 -3.68 8.67
C PRO A 123 18.65 -4.95 9.46
N SER A 124 19.94 -5.24 9.65
CA SER A 124 20.46 -6.44 10.33
C SER A 124 19.91 -6.67 11.75
N ASN A 125 19.42 -5.62 12.41
CA ASN A 125 18.85 -5.68 13.76
C ASN A 125 17.35 -6.06 13.77
N PHE A 126 16.79 -6.49 12.64
CA PHE A 126 15.38 -6.80 12.53
C PHE A 126 15.05 -8.19 13.10
N PRO A 127 14.24 -8.29 14.17
CA PRO A 127 13.95 -9.57 14.81
C PRO A 127 13.04 -10.45 13.94
N ASP A 128 13.33 -11.75 13.90
CA ASP A 128 12.70 -12.75 13.03
C ASP A 128 11.23 -13.10 13.34
N TYR A 129 10.61 -12.40 14.28
CA TYR A 129 9.24 -12.68 14.72
C TYR A 129 8.21 -11.94 13.85
N SER A 130 7.64 -12.66 12.88
CA SER A 130 6.39 -12.27 12.20
C SER A 130 5.22 -12.54 13.16
N LEU A 131 4.45 -11.52 13.53
CA LEU A 131 3.33 -11.67 14.48
C LEU A 131 2.08 -12.34 13.85
N SER A 132 2.17 -12.74 12.59
CA SER A 132 1.05 -13.19 11.77
C SER A 132 0.78 -14.71 11.73
N SER A 133 1.41 -15.52 12.59
CA SER A 133 1.26 -16.99 12.54
C SER A 133 0.37 -17.62 13.63
N GLN A 134 -0.29 -16.84 14.49
CA GLN A 134 -1.26 -17.35 15.47
C GLN A 134 -2.72 -17.10 15.07
N GLN A 135 -3.09 -17.48 13.85
CA GLN A 135 -4.48 -17.92 13.62
C GLN A 135 -4.52 -19.42 13.86
N VAL A 136 -5.07 -19.79 15.02
CA VAL A 136 -5.37 -21.16 15.41
C VAL A 136 -6.17 -21.80 14.26
N ARG A 137 -5.51 -22.66 13.47
CA ARG A 137 -6.19 -23.62 12.59
C ARG A 137 -7.00 -24.56 13.49
N SER A 138 -8.23 -24.18 13.82
CA SER A 138 -9.23 -25.11 14.32
C SER A 138 -9.56 -26.10 13.21
N LYS A 139 -8.78 -27.17 13.13
CA LYS A 139 -9.15 -28.41 12.44
C LYS A 139 -10.34 -29.00 13.20
N VAL A 140 -11.55 -28.61 12.81
CA VAL A 140 -12.75 -29.37 13.16
C VAL A 140 -12.73 -30.65 12.31
N PRO A 141 -12.85 -31.86 12.90
CA PRO A 141 -12.89 -33.10 12.14
C PRO A 141 -14.22 -33.16 11.36
N SER A 142 -14.15 -33.13 10.03
CA SER A 142 -15.30 -33.35 9.16
C SER A 142 -15.60 -34.86 9.11
N HIS A 143 -16.65 -35.29 9.80
CA HIS A 143 -17.27 -36.59 9.57
C HIS A 143 -17.98 -36.59 8.20
N ASN A 144 -17.56 -37.48 7.30
CA ASN A 144 -18.26 -37.75 6.04
C ASN A 144 -19.54 -38.57 6.29
N PRO A 145 -20.59 -38.36 5.46
CA PRO A 145 -21.27 -39.48 4.82
C PRO A 145 -21.31 -39.32 3.28
N PRO A 146 -21.59 -40.40 2.53
CA PRO A 146 -21.24 -40.51 1.11
C PRO A 146 -22.31 -40.03 0.12
N LEU A 147 -21.81 -39.64 -1.06
CA LEU A 147 -22.38 -39.60 -2.41
C LEU A 147 -23.86 -39.22 -2.62
N PHE A 148 -24.09 -38.13 -3.36
CA PHE A 148 -24.87 -38.15 -4.62
C PHE A 148 -24.49 -36.99 -5.54
N SER A 149 -24.43 -37.29 -6.83
CA SER A 149 -23.94 -36.50 -7.96
C SER A 149 -24.91 -35.41 -8.44
N SER A 150 -24.39 -34.21 -8.70
CA SER A 150 -24.91 -33.23 -9.66
C SER A 150 -23.78 -32.23 -10.01
N PRO A 151 -23.51 -31.92 -11.29
CA PRO A 151 -22.53 -30.89 -11.64
C PRO A 151 -23.19 -29.52 -11.49
N SER A 152 -23.16 -28.96 -10.29
CA SER A 152 -23.50 -27.55 -10.08
C SER A 152 -22.33 -26.66 -10.54
N PRO A 153 -22.62 -25.49 -11.14
CA PRO A 153 -21.60 -24.59 -11.62
C PRO A 153 -20.78 -24.10 -10.44
N VAL A 154 -19.47 -24.01 -10.65
CA VAL A 154 -18.46 -23.56 -9.69
C VAL A 154 -18.92 -22.27 -8.99
N ALA A 155 -19.52 -22.42 -7.82
CA ALA A 155 -19.72 -21.33 -6.89
C ALA A 155 -18.34 -20.99 -6.31
N ILE A 156 -17.64 -20.05 -6.95
CA ILE A 156 -16.48 -19.38 -6.37
C ILE A 156 -17.00 -18.48 -5.25
N SER A 157 -17.34 -19.11 -4.13
CA SER A 157 -17.75 -18.49 -2.88
C SER A 157 -16.89 -19.08 -1.76
N LYS A 158 -15.59 -18.87 -1.88
CA LYS A 158 -14.73 -18.75 -0.70
C LYS A 158 -14.31 -17.28 -0.69
N LYS A 159 -14.88 -16.50 0.23
CA LYS A 159 -14.30 -15.22 0.64
C LYS A 159 -12.88 -15.54 1.11
N THR A 160 -11.91 -15.44 0.22
CA THR A 160 -10.50 -15.60 0.58
C THR A 160 -10.05 -14.26 1.09
N ALA A 161 -9.54 -14.24 2.32
CA ALA A 161 -9.10 -12.99 2.92
C ALA A 161 -7.92 -12.41 2.11
N LEU A 162 -7.96 -11.11 1.85
CA LEU A 162 -6.83 -10.38 1.30
C LEU A 162 -5.87 -10.02 2.43
N THR A 163 -4.64 -10.49 2.32
CA THR A 163 -3.54 -10.18 3.24
C THR A 163 -2.48 -9.36 2.52
N PHE A 164 -1.76 -8.51 3.24
CA PHE A 164 -0.67 -7.76 2.65
C PHE A 164 0.47 -8.69 2.24
N ASN A 165 0.94 -8.54 1.01
CA ASN A 165 2.02 -9.34 0.47
C ASN A 165 3.37 -8.74 0.86
N LYS A 166 3.83 -9.08 2.07
CA LYS A 166 5.10 -8.59 2.61
C LYS A 166 6.34 -8.98 1.78
N ASP A 167 6.23 -10.05 0.98
CA ASP A 167 7.29 -10.54 0.08
C ASP A 167 6.95 -10.23 -1.40
N GLY A 168 6.01 -9.31 -1.65
CA GLY A 168 5.58 -8.90 -2.99
C GLY A 168 6.51 -7.89 -3.65
N LEU A 169 6.41 -7.77 -4.98
CA LEU A 169 7.24 -6.85 -5.77
C LEU A 169 7.12 -5.40 -5.31
N PHE A 170 5.93 -4.97 -4.88
CA PHE A 170 5.73 -3.61 -4.38
C PHE A 170 6.61 -3.30 -3.16
N MET A 171 6.65 -4.22 -2.19
CA MET A 171 7.49 -4.07 -1.00
C MET A 171 8.98 -4.14 -1.34
N TYR A 172 9.35 -5.00 -2.29
CA TYR A 172 10.72 -5.08 -2.78
C TYR A 172 11.16 -3.77 -3.45
N ALA A 173 10.36 -3.25 -4.39
CA ALA A 173 10.64 -1.99 -5.07
C ALA A 173 10.76 -0.82 -4.08
N LEU A 174 9.87 -0.77 -3.08
CA LEU A 174 9.92 0.25 -2.03
C LEU A 174 11.17 0.12 -1.16
N ALA A 175 11.55 -1.11 -0.76
CA ALA A 175 12.73 -1.38 0.03
C ALA A 175 14.03 -0.99 -0.69
N THR A 176 14.12 -1.33 -1.98
CA THR A 176 15.27 -0.98 -2.83
C THR A 176 15.38 0.53 -3.00
N ALA A 177 14.26 1.24 -3.18
CA ALA A 177 14.25 2.68 -3.36
C ALA A 177 14.57 3.48 -2.08
N LYS A 178 14.28 2.93 -0.89
CA LYS A 178 14.31 3.66 0.39
C LYS A 178 15.26 3.11 1.43
N GLN A 179 16.27 2.34 1.02
CA GLN A 179 17.16 1.63 1.93
C GLN A 179 17.86 2.56 2.96
N GLU A 180 18.10 3.82 2.60
CA GLU A 180 18.78 4.82 3.44
C GLU A 180 17.82 5.70 4.25
N ASP A 181 16.51 5.57 4.06
CA ASP A 181 15.49 6.40 4.70
C ASP A 181 14.96 5.73 5.99
N GLY A 182 15.51 6.14 7.13
CA GLY A 182 15.19 5.53 8.43
C GLY A 182 13.70 5.53 8.78
N ALA A 183 12.95 6.58 8.40
CA ALA A 183 11.51 6.66 8.67
C ALA A 183 10.72 5.65 7.83
N TYR A 184 11.09 5.49 6.55
CA TYR A 184 10.48 4.47 5.69
C TYR A 184 10.87 3.05 6.09
N MET A 185 12.10 2.85 6.56
CA MET A 185 12.50 1.55 7.12
C MET A 185 11.61 1.16 8.29
N ASP A 186 11.19 2.10 9.15
CA ASP A 186 10.28 1.79 10.25
C ASP A 186 8.85 1.47 9.79
N TYR A 187 8.38 2.10 8.72
CA TYR A 187 7.13 1.70 8.04
C TYR A 187 7.25 0.26 7.49
N MET A 188 8.34 -0.05 6.77
CA MET A 188 8.54 -1.38 6.22
C MET A 188 8.64 -2.46 7.29
N LYS A 189 9.35 -2.17 8.40
CA LYS A 189 9.43 -3.06 9.56
C LYS A 189 8.03 -3.38 10.12
N LEU A 190 7.15 -2.37 10.22
CA LEU A 190 5.79 -2.57 10.67
C LEU A 190 5.02 -3.48 9.71
N ARG A 191 5.03 -3.19 8.41
CA ARG A 191 4.32 -4.00 7.40
C ARG A 191 4.84 -5.42 7.31
N TYR A 192 6.14 -5.62 7.47
CA TYR A 192 6.75 -6.95 7.44
C TYR A 192 6.34 -7.80 8.66
N LYS A 193 6.14 -7.18 9.83
CA LYS A 193 5.66 -7.88 11.05
C LYS A 193 4.15 -8.11 11.06
N THR A 194 3.39 -7.25 10.38
CA THR A 194 1.93 -7.20 10.45
C THR A 194 1.33 -7.28 9.05
N SER A 195 0.85 -8.46 8.69
CA SER A 195 0.28 -8.73 7.35
C SER A 195 -1.11 -8.12 7.13
N ASN A 196 -1.81 -7.74 8.20
CA ASN A 196 -3.16 -7.17 8.09
C ASN A 196 -3.32 -6.06 9.13
N ILE A 197 -3.08 -4.82 8.71
CA ILE A 197 -3.30 -3.63 9.53
C ILE A 197 -4.64 -3.05 9.14
N HIS A 198 -5.53 -2.86 10.12
CA HIS A 198 -6.79 -2.18 9.89
C HIS A 198 -6.52 -0.70 9.56
N PRO A 199 -7.22 -0.08 8.59
CA PRO A 199 -7.00 1.32 8.21
C PRO A 199 -7.03 2.31 9.39
N TYR A 200 -7.81 2.02 10.43
CA TYR A 200 -7.83 2.76 11.70
C TYR A 200 -6.45 2.89 12.35
N PHE A 201 -5.72 1.78 12.53
CA PHE A 201 -4.40 1.79 13.18
C PHE A 201 -3.35 2.49 12.31
N SER A 202 -3.48 2.39 10.99
CA SER A 202 -2.66 3.18 10.08
C SER A 202 -2.95 4.67 10.24
N ALA A 203 -4.22 5.06 10.31
CA ALA A 203 -4.63 6.45 10.47
C ALA A 203 -4.14 7.07 11.78
N GLU A 204 -4.29 6.37 12.90
CA GLU A 204 -3.76 6.77 14.22
C GLU A 204 -2.26 7.08 14.13
N ARG A 205 -1.46 6.13 13.62
CA ARG A 205 -0.02 6.30 13.46
C ARG A 205 0.35 7.49 12.59
N PHE A 206 -0.41 7.76 11.52
CA PHE A 206 -0.13 8.92 10.67
C PHE A 206 -0.46 10.24 11.35
N LEU A 207 -1.53 10.31 12.15
CA LEU A 207 -1.88 11.51 12.90
C LEU A 207 -0.85 11.84 13.99
N ASP A 208 -0.30 10.82 14.65
CA ASP A 208 0.71 11.00 15.71
C ASP A 208 2.10 11.43 15.19
N ASN A 209 2.42 11.10 13.94
CA ASN A 209 3.76 11.32 13.35
C ASN A 209 3.84 12.49 12.36
N GLN A 210 2.84 13.36 12.26
CA GLN A 210 2.90 14.48 11.31
C GLN A 210 3.96 15.51 11.74
N GLN A 211 5.14 15.44 11.12
CA GLN A 211 6.05 16.58 11.02
C GLN A 211 5.52 17.55 9.95
N ASP A 212 5.60 18.86 10.20
CA ASP A 212 5.06 19.96 9.37
C ASP A 212 5.61 20.05 7.93
N ASN A 213 6.48 19.12 7.50
CA ASN A 213 7.17 19.17 6.20
C ASN A 213 7.08 17.85 5.41
N ALA A 214 5.94 17.60 4.78
CA ALA A 214 5.79 16.66 3.67
C ALA A 214 4.57 17.07 2.82
N PRO A 215 4.68 17.25 1.49
CA PRO A 215 4.16 16.17 0.65
C PRO A 215 4.96 15.92 -0.64
N LEU A 216 5.41 14.69 -0.81
CA LEU A 216 5.58 14.07 -2.12
C LEU A 216 4.61 12.88 -2.22
N TRP A 217 4.13 12.57 -3.43
CA TRP A 217 3.27 11.40 -3.70
C TRP A 217 3.86 10.08 -3.15
N PHE A 218 5.20 10.02 -3.01
CA PHE A 218 5.92 8.88 -2.43
C PHE A 218 5.73 8.76 -0.91
N GLU A 219 5.49 9.88 -0.21
CA GLU A 219 5.16 9.96 1.22
C GLU A 219 3.68 9.65 1.47
N GLU A 220 2.82 10.01 0.53
CA GLU A 220 1.40 9.63 0.55
C GLU A 220 1.17 8.15 0.19
N LEU A 221 2.16 7.48 -0.41
CA LEU A 221 2.03 6.09 -0.88
C LEU A 221 1.53 5.15 0.23
N SER A 222 2.05 5.28 1.45
CA SER A 222 1.61 4.44 2.58
C SER A 222 0.16 4.72 2.98
N ILE A 223 -0.31 5.97 2.90
CA ILE A 223 -1.72 6.33 3.14
C ILE A 223 -2.59 5.76 2.00
N ILE A 224 -2.15 5.92 0.76
CA ILE A 224 -2.88 5.43 -0.42
C ILE A 224 -3.02 3.91 -0.38
N ILE A 225 -1.97 3.17 -0.01
CA ILE A 225 -1.98 1.70 0.01
C ILE A 225 -2.66 1.13 1.25
N ASP A 226 -2.36 1.65 2.44
CA ASP A 226 -2.81 1.05 3.69
C ASP A 226 -4.20 1.49 4.11
N ILE A 227 -4.62 2.68 3.66
CA ILE A 227 -5.92 3.24 4.01
C ILE A 227 -6.81 3.22 2.77
N TYR A 228 -6.54 4.07 1.78
CA TYR A 228 -7.45 4.30 0.68
C TYR A 228 -7.72 3.03 -0.14
N TYR A 229 -6.66 2.35 -0.61
CA TYR A 229 -6.79 1.14 -1.39
C TYR A 229 -7.37 -0.02 -0.57
N LYS A 230 -6.95 -0.15 0.70
CA LYS A 230 -7.54 -1.16 1.60
C LYS A 230 -9.04 -0.94 1.78
N LEU A 231 -9.51 0.30 1.91
CA LEU A 231 -10.94 0.61 1.98
C LEU A 231 -11.69 0.27 0.67
N LEU A 232 -11.07 0.49 -0.49
CA LEU A 232 -11.65 0.06 -1.77
C LEU A 232 -11.81 -1.47 -1.85
N LEU A 233 -10.87 -2.22 -1.29
CA LEU A 233 -10.87 -3.68 -1.30
C LEU A 233 -11.74 -4.31 -0.19
N THR A 234 -12.02 -3.58 0.89
CA THR A 234 -12.75 -4.11 2.07
C THR A 234 -14.26 -3.94 1.88
N ASP A 235 -15.06 -4.95 2.20
CA ASP A 235 -16.53 -4.83 2.21
C ASP A 235 -16.97 -3.96 3.40
N GLU A 236 -17.97 -3.10 3.23
CA GLU A 236 -18.47 -2.20 4.30
C GLU A 236 -18.83 -2.97 5.59
N ARG A 237 -19.34 -4.21 5.46
CA ARG A 237 -19.72 -5.07 6.59
C ARG A 237 -18.55 -5.59 7.44
N THR A 238 -17.32 -5.51 6.94
CA THR A 238 -16.12 -5.97 7.66
C THR A 238 -15.46 -4.89 8.51
N LEU A 239 -15.85 -3.62 8.35
CA LEU A 239 -15.31 -2.52 9.15
C LEU A 239 -16.01 -2.41 10.53
N ASP A 240 -17.30 -2.72 10.61
CA ASP A 240 -18.08 -2.65 11.87
C ASP A 240 -17.80 -3.80 12.84
N GLY A 241 -17.24 -4.92 12.37
CA GLY A 241 -17.07 -6.14 13.16
C GLY A 241 -15.70 -6.30 13.83
N GLY A 242 -14.74 -5.40 13.60
CA GLY A 242 -13.33 -5.62 13.95
C GLY A 242 -12.84 -5.03 15.27
N LEU A 243 -13.63 -4.19 15.94
CA LEU A 243 -13.22 -3.48 17.16
C LEU A 243 -14.20 -3.64 18.34
N MET A 244 -15.27 -4.42 18.16
CA MET A 244 -16.31 -4.67 19.17
C MET A 244 -16.49 -6.18 19.47
N SER A 245 -15.52 -7.02 19.11
CA SER A 245 -15.49 -8.45 19.45
C SER A 245 -14.26 -8.82 20.26
#